data_AF-A0A925QRS0-F1
#
_entry.id   AF-A0A925QRS0-F1
#
_cell.length_a   1.000
_cell.length_b   1.000
_cell.length_c   1.000
_cell.angle_alpha   90.00
_cell.angle_beta   90.00
_cell.angle_gamma   90.00
#
_symmetry.space_group_name_H-M   'P 1'
#
loop_
_entity.id
_entity.type
_entity.pdbx_description
1 polymer ?
#
loop_
_entity_poly.entity_id
_entity_poly.type
_entity_poly.pdbx_seq_one_letter_code
_entity_poly.pdbx_strand_id
1 'polypeptide(L)'
;MSLLKAVLAFGSDEVDSQDVIAALWPAADGDAARNAFDVALHRLRKLFQRNDAVLLREGKLSLNPFVCWVDVWAFESLLVRMEKAVSDAHAKAALAVLAARM
;
A
#
# COMPACT_ATOMS: atom_id res chain seq x y z
N MET A 1 -0.17 16.07 -6.48
CA MET A 1 0.66 15.25 -5.56
C MET A 1 -0.12 14.73 -4.34
N SER A 2 -1.21 15.37 -3.90
CA SER A 2 -1.98 14.94 -2.72
C SER A 2 -2.58 13.54 -2.85
N LEU A 3 -3.02 13.14 -4.05
CA LEU A 3 -3.57 11.79 -4.29
C LEU A 3 -2.56 10.67 -4.02
N LEU A 4 -1.31 10.81 -4.49
CA LEU A 4 -0.28 9.80 -4.24
C LEU A 4 -0.01 9.63 -2.76
N LYS A 5 0.10 10.75 -2.03
CA LYS A 5 0.32 10.74 -0.58
C LYS A 5 -0.83 10.09 0.17
N ALA A 6 -2.07 10.38 -0.22
CA ALA A 6 -3.24 9.72 0.34
C ALA A 6 -3.17 8.21 0.11
N VAL A 7 -3.01 7.76 -1.14
CA VAL A 7 -2.93 6.32 -1.44
C VAL A 7 -1.84 5.63 -0.62
N LEU A 8 -0.65 6.23 -0.49
CA LEU A 8 0.42 5.70 0.37
C LEU A 8 0.02 5.66 1.86
N ALA A 9 -0.63 6.70 2.38
CA ALA A 9 -1.06 6.75 3.77
C ALA A 9 -2.17 5.75 4.10
N PHE A 10 -3.01 5.40 3.12
CA PHE A 10 -4.09 4.41 3.27
C PHE A 10 -3.65 2.96 3.02
N GLY A 11 -2.37 2.71 2.76
CA GLY A 11 -1.82 1.34 2.62
C GLY A 11 -1.47 0.94 1.18
N SER A 12 -1.62 1.83 0.20
CA SER A 12 -1.14 1.73 -1.19
C SER A 12 -1.65 0.59 -2.08
N ASP A 13 -2.36 -0.38 -1.53
CA ASP A 13 -3.05 -1.46 -2.23
C ASP A 13 -4.50 -1.56 -1.76
N GLU A 14 -5.43 -1.79 -2.69
CA GLU A 14 -6.87 -1.97 -2.44
C GLU A 14 -7.52 -0.83 -1.62
N VAL A 15 -7.03 0.40 -1.77
CA VAL A 15 -7.51 1.59 -1.05
C VAL A 15 -8.85 2.07 -1.63
N ASP A 16 -9.89 2.19 -0.81
CA ASP A 16 -11.19 2.68 -1.28
C ASP A 16 -11.10 4.13 -1.81
N SER A 17 -11.57 4.35 -3.04
CA SER A 17 -11.58 5.70 -3.63
C SER A 17 -12.48 6.67 -2.87
N GLN A 18 -13.54 6.19 -2.21
CA GLN A 18 -14.43 7.03 -1.40
C GLN A 18 -13.71 7.57 -0.16
N ASP A 19 -12.90 6.75 0.51
CA ASP A 19 -12.10 7.18 1.66
C ASP A 19 -11.08 8.25 1.25
N VAL A 20 -10.43 8.05 0.10
CA VAL A 20 -9.51 9.03 -0.47
C VAL A 20 -10.22 10.32 -0.86
N ILE A 21 -11.42 10.23 -1.45
CA ILE A 21 -12.22 11.40 -1.83
C ILE A 21 -12.63 12.19 -0.59
N ALA A 22 -13.16 11.52 0.43
CA ALA A 22 -13.57 12.14 1.69
C ALA A 22 -12.40 12.81 2.41
N ALA A 23 -11.20 12.19 2.38
CA ALA A 23 -10.01 12.75 3.00
C ALA A 23 -9.45 13.97 2.26
N LEU A 24 -9.49 13.99 0.93
CA LEU A 24 -8.87 15.03 0.11
C LEU A 24 -9.79 16.20 -0.24
N TRP A 25 -11.10 15.96 -0.35
CA TRP A 25 -12.09 16.98 -0.72
C TRP A 25 -13.32 16.99 0.21
N PRO A 26 -13.14 17.15 1.53
CA PRO A 26 -14.24 17.06 2.50
C PRO A 26 -15.33 18.14 2.35
N ALA A 27 -15.03 19.25 1.68
CA ALA A 27 -15.94 20.38 1.51
C ALA A 27 -16.63 20.43 0.13
N ALA A 28 -16.29 19.52 -0.79
CA ALA A 28 -16.89 19.47 -2.11
C ALA A 28 -18.18 18.63 -2.08
N ASP A 29 -19.16 18.98 -2.91
CA ASP A 29 -20.30 18.11 -3.17
C ASP A 29 -19.87 16.82 -3.90
N GLY A 30 -20.73 15.79 -3.91
CA GLY A 30 -20.36 14.45 -4.39
C GLY A 30 -19.82 14.45 -5.82
N ASP A 31 -20.46 15.18 -6.73
CA ASP A 31 -20.05 15.24 -8.14
C ASP A 31 -18.77 16.04 -8.33
N ALA A 32 -18.60 17.18 -7.65
CA ALA A 32 -17.38 17.96 -7.71
C ALA A 32 -16.20 17.21 -7.09
N ALA A 33 -16.41 16.51 -5.96
CA ALA A 33 -15.40 15.70 -5.30
C ALA A 33 -14.94 14.55 -6.20
N ARG A 34 -15.90 13.88 -6.86
CA ARG A 34 -15.59 12.80 -7.80
C ARG A 34 -14.82 13.30 -9.02
N ASN A 35 -15.22 14.42 -9.61
CA ASN A 35 -14.51 15.00 -10.75
C ASN A 35 -13.09 15.44 -10.36
N ALA A 36 -12.92 16.04 -9.17
CA ALA A 36 -11.61 16.42 -8.66
C ALA A 36 -10.69 15.20 -8.48
N PHE A 37 -11.24 14.08 -8.01
CA PHE A 37 -10.54 12.81 -7.94
C PHE A 37 -10.11 12.29 -9.31
N ASP A 38 -11.02 12.24 -10.29
CA ASP A 38 -10.72 11.73 -11.63
C ASP A 38 -9.63 12.57 -12.33
N VAL A 39 -9.68 13.90 -12.17
CA VAL A 39 -8.63 14.81 -12.65
C VAL A 39 -7.30 14.56 -11.93
N ALA A 40 -7.31 14.38 -10.61
CA ALA A 40 -6.09 14.11 -9.84
C ALA A 40 -5.46 12.77 -10.24
N LEU A 41 -6.27 11.73 -10.46
CA LEU A 41 -5.82 10.41 -10.91
C LEU A 41 -5.23 10.47 -12.31
N HIS A 42 -5.88 11.19 -13.23
CA HIS A 42 -5.37 11.39 -14.58
C HIS A 42 -4.01 12.11 -14.56
N ARG A 43 -3.89 13.19 -13.78
CA ARG A 43 -2.64 13.94 -13.63
C ARG A 43 -1.53 13.07 -13.02
N LEU A 44 -1.85 12.23 -12.05
CA LEU A 44 -0.89 11.32 -11.43
C LEU A 44 -0.36 10.28 -12.41
N ARG A 45 -1.24 9.65 -13.20
CA ARG A 45 -0.87 8.73 -14.27
C ARG A 45 0.01 9.39 -15.34
N LYS A 46 -0.28 10.65 -15.69
CA LYS A 46 0.57 11.46 -16.57
C LYS A 46 1.95 11.73 -15.98
N LEU A 47 2.04 12.01 -14.69
CA LEU A 47 3.33 12.24 -14.02
C LEU A 47 4.22 10.99 -14.06
N PHE A 48 3.65 9.81 -13.87
CA PHE A 48 4.35 8.53 -14.05
C PHE A 48 4.59 8.15 -15.52
N GLN A 49 4.04 8.93 -16.47
CA GLN A 49 4.03 8.63 -17.90
C GLN A 49 3.45 7.24 -18.22
N ARG A 50 2.59 6.73 -17.33
CA ARG A 50 2.07 5.36 -17.34
C ARG A 50 0.69 5.32 -16.72
N ASN A 51 -0.29 4.88 -17.51
CA ASN A 51 -1.68 4.76 -17.05
C ASN A 51 -1.86 3.62 -16.05
N ASP A 52 -1.00 2.61 -16.12
CA ASP A 52 -1.02 1.42 -15.26
C ASP A 52 -0.20 1.57 -13.98
N ALA A 53 0.44 2.73 -13.73
CA ALA A 53 1.17 2.97 -12.48
C ALA A 53 0.23 3.04 -11.25
N VAL A 54 -1.00 3.51 -11.48
CA VAL A 54 -2.07 3.55 -10.47
C VAL A 54 -3.30 2.86 -11.06
N LEU A 55 -3.68 1.75 -10.47
CA LEU A 55 -4.79 0.89 -10.90
C LEU A 55 -6.06 1.38 -10.18
N LEU A 56 -7.17 1.42 -10.90
CA LEU A 56 -8.50 1.65 -10.32
C LEU A 56 -9.38 0.50 -10.75
N ARG A 57 -9.75 -0.39 -9.81
CA ARG A 57 -10.60 -1.56 -10.05
C ARG A 57 -11.67 -1.61 -8.98
N GLU A 58 -12.92 -1.79 -9.38
CA GLU A 58 -14.06 -1.93 -8.45
C GLU A 58 -14.12 -0.80 -7.39
N GLY A 59 -13.75 0.41 -7.78
CA GLY A 59 -13.75 1.57 -6.88
C GLY A 59 -12.53 1.67 -5.96
N LYS A 60 -11.53 0.79 -6.08
CA LYS A 60 -10.32 0.78 -5.26
C LYS A 60 -9.06 1.12 -6.04
N LEU A 61 -8.16 1.84 -5.38
CA LEU A 61 -6.86 2.27 -5.87
C LEU A 61 -5.75 1.35 -5.36
N SER A 62 -4.91 0.89 -6.29
CA SER A 62 -3.63 0.24 -5.96
C SER A 62 -2.50 0.89 -6.74
N LEU A 63 -1.34 1.06 -6.10
CA LEU A 63 -0.10 1.28 -6.83
C LEU A 63 0.32 -0.05 -7.47
N ASN A 64 0.66 -0.02 -8.75
CA ASN A 64 1.02 -1.25 -9.45
C ASN A 64 2.43 -1.70 -9.05
N PRO A 65 2.60 -2.87 -8.41
CA PRO A 65 3.90 -3.32 -7.91
C PRO A 65 4.90 -3.67 -9.02
N PHE A 66 4.43 -3.84 -10.26
CA PHE A 66 5.30 -4.07 -11.43
C PHE A 66 5.85 -2.77 -12.03
N VAL A 67 5.30 -1.62 -11.63
CA VAL A 67 5.65 -0.30 -12.20
C VAL A 67 6.20 0.63 -11.13
N CYS A 68 5.68 0.54 -9.92
CA CYS A 68 6.02 1.39 -8.79
C CYS A 68 6.82 0.59 -7.76
N TRP A 69 7.91 1.17 -7.27
CA TRP A 69 8.57 0.72 -6.06
C TRP A 69 8.20 1.66 -4.92
N VAL A 70 7.83 1.09 -3.78
CA VAL A 70 7.51 1.82 -2.54
C VAL A 70 8.43 1.32 -1.45
N ASP A 71 9.13 2.24 -0.79
CA ASP A 71 10.06 1.95 0.30
C ASP A 71 9.38 1.26 1.48
N VAL A 72 8.14 1.64 1.80
CA VAL A 72 7.34 1.03 2.86
C VAL A 72 7.14 -0.47 2.63
N TRP A 73 6.89 -0.90 1.38
CA TRP A 73 6.75 -2.33 1.06
C TRP A 73 8.04 -3.10 1.28
N ALA A 74 9.18 -2.48 0.95
CA ALA A 74 10.48 -3.08 1.19
C ALA A 74 10.74 -3.22 2.70
N PHE A 75 10.38 -2.19 3.48
CA PHE A 75 10.49 -2.20 4.94
C PHE A 75 9.58 -3.27 5.57
N GLU A 76 8.30 -3.32 5.21
CA GLU A 76 7.35 -4.33 5.68
C GLU A 76 7.80 -5.75 5.33
N SER A 77 8.28 -5.97 4.11
CA SER A 77 8.84 -7.26 3.68
C SER A 77 10.05 -7.68 4.52
N LEU A 78 10.89 -6.72 4.93
CA LEU A 78 12.02 -7.00 5.82
C LEU A 78 11.55 -7.38 7.22
N LEU A 79 10.54 -6.69 7.77
CA LEU A 79 9.96 -7.02 9.07
C LEU A 79 9.42 -8.45 9.11
N VAL A 80 8.62 -8.84 8.13
CA VAL A 80 8.07 -10.22 8.03
C VAL A 80 9.19 -11.26 7.99
N ARG A 81 10.26 -10.99 7.24
CA ARG A 81 11.43 -11.89 7.17
C ARG A 81 12.16 -11.99 8.51
N MET A 82 12.30 -10.88 9.22
CA MET A 82 12.94 -10.84 10.54
C MET A 82 12.12 -11.60 11.58
N GLU A 83 10.80 -11.37 11.64
CA GLU A 83 9.89 -12.09 12.54
C GLU A 83 9.97 -13.60 12.33
N LYS A 84 9.96 -14.05 11.06
CA LYS A 84 10.12 -15.47 10.72
C LYS A 84 11.47 -16.02 11.18
N ALA A 85 12.56 -15.30 10.90
CA ALA A 85 13.90 -15.74 11.30
C ALA A 85 14.05 -15.87 12.83
N VAL A 86 13.44 -14.95 13.58
CA VAL A 86 13.43 -14.99 15.05
C VAL A 86 12.61 -16.19 15.55
N SER A 87 11.42 -16.43 14.98
CA SER A 87 10.58 -17.58 15.33
C SER A 87 11.29 -18.91 15.06
N ASP A 88 11.91 -19.06 13.89
CA ASP A 88 12.64 -20.27 13.50
C ASP A 88 13.86 -20.51 14.42
N ALA A 89 14.57 -19.45 14.81
CA ALA A 89 15.69 -19.54 15.75
C ALA A 89 15.24 -19.99 17.14
N HIS A 90 14.12 -19.46 17.64
CA HIS A 90 13.54 -19.88 18.92
C HIS A 90 13.08 -21.34 18.89
N ALA A 91 12.40 -21.76 17.82
CA ALA A 91 11.98 -23.15 17.65
C ALA A 91 13.18 -24.11 17.65
N LYS A 92 14.25 -23.75 16.93
CA LYS A 92 15.50 -24.53 16.89
C LYS A 92 16.18 -24.63 18.25
N ALA A 93 16.23 -23.53 19.01
CA ALA A 93 16.78 -23.51 20.35
C ALA A 93 15.97 -24.40 21.32
N ALA A 94 14.65 -24.35 21.27
CA ALA A 94 13.77 -25.19 22.10
C ALA A 94 13.96 -26.69 21.79
N LEU A 95 14.05 -27.05 20.51
CA LEU A 95 14.35 -28.43 20.07
C LEU A 95 15.71 -28.90 20.57
N ALA A 96 16.75 -28.06 20.51
CA ALA A 96 18.08 -28.41 21.02
C ALA A 96 18.08 -28.65 22.54
N VAL A 97 17.33 -27.86 23.31
CA VAL A 97 17.20 -28.04 24.77
C VAL A 97 16.45 -29.34 25.11
N LEU A 98 15.41 -29.69 24.36
CA LEU A 98 14.69 -30.95 24.54
C LEU A 98 15.55 -32.16 24.18
N ALA A 99 16.28 -32.10 23.06
CA ALA A 99 17.20 -33.15 22.63
C ALA A 99 18.35 -33.37 23.62
N ALA A 100 18.85 -32.32 24.27
CA ALA A 100 19.91 -32.42 25.29
C ALA A 100 19.42 -32.99 26.64
N ARG A 101 18.11 -33.21 26.81
CA ARG A 101 17.48 -33.76 28.02
C ARG A 101 17.05 -35.23 27.87
N MET A 102 17.20 -35.81 26.69
CA MET A 102 16.98 -37.24 26.39
C MET A 102 18.31 -37.98 26.33
#